data_AF-A0A1Q7YG12-F1
#
_entry.id   AF-A0A1Q7YG12-F1
#
_cell.length_a   1.000
_cell.length_b   1.000
_cell.length_c   1.000
_cell.angle_alpha   90.00
_cell.angle_beta   90.00
_cell.angle_gamma   90.00
#
_symmetry.space_group_name_H-M   'P 1'
#
loop_
_entity.id
_entity.type
_entity.pdbx_description
1 polymer ?
#
loop_
_entity_poly.entity_id
_entity_poly.type
_entity_poly.pdbx_seq_one_letter_code
_entity_poly.pdbx_strand_id
1 'polypeptide(L)' 'MSNNLKCPDCKQQVDALYLRNDGKFVCFDCLPDEEIDLYPGWRKREVLRRKNARSASQDVAKGES' A
#
# COMPACT_ATOMS: atom_id res chain seq x y z
N MET A 1 12.97 15.44 7.46
CA MET A 1 13.73 14.18 7.28
C MET A 1 12.82 13.21 6.56
N SER A 2 13.04 12.98 5.26
CA SER A 2 12.28 11.97 4.50
C SER A 2 12.93 10.62 4.76
N ASN A 3 12.36 9.83 5.67
CA ASN A 3 12.80 8.46 5.89
C ASN A 3 12.41 7.65 4.66
N ASN A 4 13.37 7.40 3.78
CA ASN A 4 13.18 6.58 2.58
C ASN A 4 13.15 5.10 3.00
N LEU A 5 12.05 4.68 3.64
CA LEU A 5 11.86 3.28 4.00
C LEU A 5 11.64 2.48 2.71
N LYS A 6 12.32 1.34 2.60
CA LYS A 6 12.17 0.43 1.45
C LYS A 6 11.63 -0.90 1.92
N CYS A 7 10.61 -1.40 1.24
CA CYS A 7 10.06 -2.72 1.52
C CYS A 7 11.07 -3.81 1.12
N PRO A 8 11.39 -4.79 1.98
CA PRO A 8 12.31 -5.85 1.62
C PRO A 8 11.76 -6.79 0.53
N ASP A 9 10.45 -6.98 0.43
CA ASP A 9 9.81 -7.83 -0.58
C ASP A 9 9.76 -7.18 -1.96
N CYS A 10 8.98 -6.11 -2.11
CA CYS A 10 8.80 -5.46 -3.42
C CYS A 10 9.88 -4.41 -3.76
N LYS A 11 10.82 -4.13 -2.85
CA LYS A 11 11.89 -3.11 -3.00
C LYS A 11 11.42 -1.68 -3.26
N GLN A 12 10.12 -1.42 -3.15
CA GLN A 12 9.54 -0.10 -3.34
C GLN A 12 9.82 0.81 -2.15
N GLN A 13 9.98 2.09 -2.44
CA GLN A 13 10.04 3.13 -1.43
C GLN A 13 8.64 3.40 -0.90
N VAL A 14 8.51 3.44 0.43
CA VAL A 14 7.22 3.54 1.11
C VAL A 14 7.33 4.48 2.30
N ASP A 15 6.20 5.08 2.67
CA ASP A 15 6.14 5.98 3.83
C ASP A 15 6.20 5.24 5.17
N ALA A 16 5.81 3.96 5.19
CA ALA A 16 5.73 3.16 6.40
C ALA A 16 5.95 1.67 6.12
N LEU A 17 6.60 1.00 7.08
CA LEU A 17 6.73 -0.44 7.16
C LEU A 17 5.96 -0.95 8.39
N TYR A 18 5.40 -2.14 8.28
CA TYR A 18 4.59 -2.79 9.30
C TYR A 18 5.21 -4.14 9.66
N LEU A 19 5.24 -4.44 10.95
CA LEU A 19 5.75 -5.71 11.46
C LEU A 19 4.68 -6.79 11.25
N ARG A 20 5.07 -7.88 10.59
CA ARG A 20 4.25 -9.09 10.44
C ARG A 20 4.38 -10.01 11.64
N ASN A 21 3.46 -10.96 11.75
CA ASN A 21 3.55 -12.04 12.74
C ASN A 21 4.83 -12.88 12.62
N ASP A 22 5.42 -13.00 11.42
CA ASP A 22 6.71 -13.68 11.22
C ASP A 22 7.95 -12.85 11.62
N GLY A 23 7.74 -11.64 12.15
CA GLY A 23 8.81 -10.75 12.62
C GLY A 23 9.49 -9.94 11.51
N LYS A 24 9.01 -10.00 10.27
CA LYS A 24 9.52 -9.18 9.16
C LYS A 24 8.76 -7.87 9.02
N PHE A 25 9.47 -6.82 8.62
CA PHE A 25 8.90 -5.53 8.26
C PHE A 25 8.57 -5.50 6.77
N VAL A 26 7.32 -5.29 6.41
CA VAL A 26 6.88 -5.19 5.01
C VAL A 26 6.04 -3.93 4.79
N CYS A 27 5.85 -3.52 3.54
CA CYS A 27 4.92 -2.43 3.23
C CYS A 27 3.47 -2.89 3.28
N PHE A 28 2.55 -1.92 3.25
CA PHE A 28 1.11 -2.18 3.24
C PHE A 28 0.66 -3.07 2.08
N ASP A 29 1.25 -2.94 0.89
CA ASP A 29 0.87 -3.76 -0.28
C ASP A 29 1.38 -5.20 -0.21
N CYS A 30 2.41 -5.44 0.60
CA CYS A 30 2.96 -6.78 0.81
C CYS A 30 2.38 -7.46 2.06
N LEU A 31 1.51 -6.77 2.81
CA LEU A 31 0.73 -7.38 3.88
C LEU A 31 -0.43 -8.18 3.26
N PRO A 32 -0.64 -9.44 3.66
CA PRO A 32 -1.82 -10.19 3.24
C PRO A 32 -3.10 -9.57 3.83
N ASP A 33 -4.22 -9.64 3.08
CA ASP A 33 -5.52 -9.09 3.52
C ASP A 33 -5.94 -9.64 4.91
N GLU A 34 -5.58 -10.88 5.23
CA GLU A 34 -5.83 -11.50 6.55
C GLU A 34 -5.19 -10.72 7.70
N GLU A 35 -3.96 -10.22 7.53
CA GLU A 35 -3.29 -9.39 8.54
C GLU A 35 -3.86 -7.96 8.55
N ILE A 36 -4.37 -7.47 7.42
CA ILE A 36 -5.04 -6.17 7.33
C ILE A 36 -6.38 -6.20 8.09
N ASP A 37 -7.13 -7.29 7.99
CA ASP A 37 -8.42 -7.46 8.67
C ASP A 37 -8.30 -7.52 10.20
N LEU A 38 -7.15 -7.95 10.72
CA LEU A 38 -6.84 -7.90 12.16
C LEU A 38 -6.77 -6.46 12.70
N TYR A 39 -6.54 -5.47 11.83
CA TYR A 39 -6.46 -4.06 12.20
C TYR A 39 -7.57 -3.24 11.52
N PRO A 40 -8.69 -2.95 12.21
CA PRO A 40 -9.84 -2.28 11.60
C PRO A 40 -9.52 -0.88 11.03
N GLY A 41 -8.45 -0.23 11.51
CA GLY A 41 -7.97 1.04 10.96
C GLY A 41 -7.29 0.92 9.58
N TRP A 42 -6.80 -0.26 9.23
CA TRP A 42 -6.02 -0.51 8.00
C TRP A 42 -6.93 -0.79 6.80
N ARG A 43 -8.08 -1.41 7.03
CA ARG A 43 -9.08 -1.65 5.98
C ARG A 43 -9.57 -0.36 5.32
N LYS A 44 -9.70 0.74 6.09
CA LYS A 44 -10.00 2.07 5.52
C LYS A 44 -8.88 2.57 4.60
N ARG A 45 -7.62 2.34 4.97
CA ARG A 45 -6.44 2.71 4.18
C ARG A 45 -6.34 1.92 2.88
N GLU A 46 -6.65 0.63 2.92
CA GLU A 46 -6.74 -0.22 1.73
C GLU A 46 -7.80 0.28 0.75
N VAL A 47 -9.02 0.57 1.23
CA VAL A 47 -10.11 1.08 0.39
C VAL A 47 -9.74 2.43 -0.24
N LEU A 48 -9.10 3.33 0.52
CA LEU A 48 -8.59 4.60 0.00
C LEU A 48 -7.53 4.38 -1.09
N ARG A 49 -6.57 3.47 -0.88
CA ARG A 49 -5.55 3.16 -1.89
C ARG A 49 -6.12 2.51 -3.15
N ARG A 50 -7.03 1.55 -3.02
CA ARG A 50 -7.68 0.89 -4.18
C ARG A 50 -8.55 1.90 -4.97
N LYS A 51 -9.19 2.85 -4.29
CA LYS A 51 -9.89 3.98 -4.94
C LYS A 51 -8.91 4.88 -5.68
N ASN A 52 -7.79 5.27 -5.06
CA ASN A 52 -6.76 6.07 -5.73
C ASN A 52 -6.07 5.33 -6.89
N ALA A 53 -5.88 4.00 -6.80
CA ALA A 53 -5.34 3.19 -7.89
C ALA A 53 -6.33 3.13 -9.07
N ARG A 54 -7.64 3.01 -8.81
CA ARG A 54 -8.67 3.12 -9.86
C ARG A 54 -8.74 4.51 -10.47
N SER A 55 -8.59 5.57 -9.68
CA SER A 55 -8.53 6.93 -10.21
C SER A 55 -7.26 7.19 -11.02
N ALA A 56 -6.11 6.62 -10.64
CA ALA A 56 -4.88 6.71 -11.43
C ALA A 56 -4.96 5.99 -12.78
N SER A 57 -5.82 4.96 -12.91
CA SER A 57 -6.11 4.31 -14.19
C SER A 57 -7.20 5.00 -15.02
N GLN A 58 -7.90 6.02 -14.49
CA GLN A 58 -8.92 6.76 -15.25
C GLN A 58 -8.42 8.10 -15.82
N ASP A 59 -7.25 8.60 -15.42
CA ASP A 59 -6.62 9.79 -16.03
C ASP A 59 -5.80 9.48 -17.31
N VAL A 60 -5.55 8.20 -17.62
CA VAL A 60 -5.01 7.76 -18.93
C VAL A 60 -6.17 7.35 -19.85
N ALA A 61 -7.21 8.18 -19.96
CA ALA A 61 -8.26 8.03 -20.97
C ALA A 61 -9.00 9.35 -21.22
N LYS A 62 -8.27 10.46 -21.36
CA LYS A 62 -8.82 11.68 -21.99
C LYS A 62 -7.75 12.45 -22.75
N GLY A 63 -7.15 11.77 -23.73
CA GLY A 63 -6.43 12.39 -24.84
C GLY A 63 -6.99 11.85 -26.14
N GLU A 64 -7.47 12.76 -26.99
CA GLU A 64 -7.74 12.60 -28.43
C GLU A 64 -8.99 11.81 -28.87
N SER A 65 -10.09 12.52 -29.11
CA SER A 65 -10.60 12.82 -30.47
C SER A 65 -11.74 13.83 -30.41
#